data_AF-A0A544ZF21-F1
#
_entry.id   AF-A0A544ZF21-F1
#
_cell.length_a   1.000
_cell.length_b   1.000
_cell.length_c   1.000
_cell.angle_alpha   90.00
_cell.angle_beta   90.00
_cell.angle_gamma   90.00
#
_symmetry.space_group_name_H-M   'P 1'
#
loop_
_entity.id
_entity.type
_entity.pdbx_description
1 polymer ?
#
loop_
_entity_poly.entity_id
_entity_poly.type
_entity_poly.pdbx_seq_one_letter_code
_entity_poly.pdbx_strand_id
1 'polypeptide(L)'
;MKRTLHDLASLAARMGVGGIFFANGWQKLEAGLNATADQFTALQAPLPRVWAPVTMLTELVGGALLIAGLAVPVVGLLLFAEALAVFVVTAGDSGLPLTGGDIELIVALGAASVLLAVTGAGRISADHMVVIKRREAEAAGEFAADAEADAVIAALRPPRPGEPGAGESPARPATPGPVSGERQPASAPSTGSPGSPEPPPAGGASAGPTAAGTAAERPGEEAPATTTVRKATPRQRRTRREDDTTAESRAEAPPAR
;
A
#
# COMPACT_ATOMS: atom_id res chain seq x y z
N MET A 1 29.55 6.15 2.13
CA MET A 1 28.60 7.14 2.72
C MET A 1 27.57 7.69 1.73
N LYS A 2 27.93 8.28 0.58
CA LYS A 2 26.93 8.87 -0.33
C LYS A 2 25.87 7.88 -0.84
N ARG A 3 26.26 6.64 -1.18
CA ARG A 3 25.32 5.58 -1.60
C ARG A 3 24.38 5.10 -0.49
N THR A 4 24.89 4.93 0.74
CA THR A 4 24.06 4.48 1.88
C THR A 4 23.05 5.53 2.29
N LEU A 5 23.42 6.82 2.22
CA LEU A 5 22.49 7.93 2.44
C LEU A 5 21.41 7.97 1.35
N HIS A 6 21.77 7.76 0.09
CA HIS A 6 20.81 7.68 -1.01
C HIS A 6 19.84 6.50 -0.83
N ASP A 7 20.34 5.31 -0.47
CA ASP A 7 19.50 4.14 -0.21
C ASP A 7 18.52 4.38 0.93
N LEU A 8 18.98 5.01 2.03
CA LEU A 8 18.13 5.35 3.16
C LEU A 8 17.10 6.44 2.82
N ALA A 9 17.51 7.45 2.06
CA ALA A 9 16.62 8.52 1.61
C ALA A 9 15.54 7.99 0.65
N SER A 10 15.90 7.13 -0.31
CA SER A 10 14.95 6.46 -1.20
C SER A 10 13.98 5.58 -0.41
N LEU A 11 14.47 4.81 0.56
CA LEU A 11 13.62 4.00 1.43
C LEU A 11 12.64 4.88 2.22
N ALA A 12 13.13 5.93 2.89
CA ALA A 12 12.29 6.84 3.66
C ALA A 12 11.24 7.54 2.77
N ALA A 13 11.63 7.98 1.58
CA ALA A 13 10.72 8.57 0.60
C ALA A 13 9.65 7.57 0.14
N ARG A 14 10.01 6.31 -0.13
CA ARG A 14 9.04 5.26 -0.50
C ARG A 14 8.08 4.94 0.65
N MET A 15 8.57 4.86 1.88
CA MET A 15 7.73 4.65 3.06
C MET A 15 6.74 5.80 3.26
N GLY A 16 7.20 7.05 3.12
CA GLY A 16 6.34 8.23 3.25
C GLY A 16 5.32 8.36 2.13
N VAL A 17 5.79 8.45 0.88
CA VAL A 17 4.94 8.63 -0.30
C VAL A 17 4.01 7.43 -0.49
N GLY A 18 4.56 6.22 -0.49
CA GLY A 18 3.78 4.99 -0.64
C GLY A 18 2.84 4.76 0.53
N GLY A 19 3.23 5.14 1.75
CA GLY A 19 2.37 5.08 2.93
C GLY A 19 1.15 5.98 2.85
N ILE A 20 1.30 7.20 2.34
CA ILE A 20 0.18 8.13 2.15
C ILE A 20 -0.78 7.60 1.09
N PHE A 21 -0.28 7.16 -0.07
CA PHE A 21 -1.14 6.54 -1.09
C PHE A 21 -1.84 5.29 -0.55
N PHE A 22 -1.12 4.41 0.13
CA PHE A 22 -1.72 3.22 0.74
C PHE A 22 -2.84 3.58 1.72
N ALA A 23 -2.61 4.58 2.59
CA ALA A 23 -3.61 5.04 3.54
C ALA A 23 -4.85 5.62 2.85
N ASN A 24 -4.68 6.41 1.78
CA ASN A 24 -5.78 6.97 1.00
C ASN A 24 -6.60 5.85 0.33
N GLY A 25 -5.92 4.88 -0.29
CA GLY A 25 -6.57 3.73 -0.92
C GLY A 25 -7.30 2.85 0.10
N TRP A 26 -6.72 2.70 1.30
CA TRP A 26 -7.34 1.99 2.41
C TRP A 26 -8.61 2.69 2.90
N GLN A 27 -8.59 4.01 3.05
CA GLN A 27 -9.78 4.79 3.41
C GLN A 27 -10.89 4.65 2.36
N LYS A 28 -10.55 4.64 1.07
CA LYS A 28 -11.53 4.39 -0.01
C LYS A 28 -12.09 2.97 0.04
N LEU A 29 -11.25 1.98 0.37
CA LEU A 29 -11.68 0.61 0.55
C LEU A 29 -12.65 0.45 1.73
N GLU A 30 -12.34 1.05 2.87
CA GLU A 30 -13.20 1.03 4.07
C GLU A 30 -14.51 1.78 3.86
N ALA A 31 -14.48 2.93 3.18
CA ALA A 31 -15.68 3.67 2.82
C ALA A 31 -16.57 2.89 1.83
N GLY A 32 -15.95 2.10 0.96
CA GLY A 32 -16.60 1.30 -0.06
C GLY A 32 -16.86 2.08 -1.36
N LEU A 33 -16.93 1.33 -2.46
CA LEU A 33 -16.97 1.90 -3.82
C LEU A 33 -18.13 2.85 -4.07
N ASN A 34 -19.29 2.61 -3.47
CA ASN A 34 -20.45 3.50 -3.64
C ASN A 34 -20.20 4.87 -3.00
N ALA A 35 -19.72 4.90 -1.76
CA ALA A 35 -19.41 6.16 -1.07
C ALA A 35 -18.28 6.93 -1.77
N THR A 36 -17.25 6.23 -2.26
CA THR A 36 -16.19 6.87 -3.05
C THR A 36 -16.72 7.40 -4.39
N ALA A 37 -17.63 6.68 -5.06
CA ALA A 37 -18.27 7.16 -6.28
C ALA A 37 -19.15 8.40 -6.03
N ASP A 38 -19.80 8.50 -4.88
CA ASP A 38 -20.55 9.69 -4.47
C ASP A 38 -19.62 10.90 -4.26
N GLN A 39 -18.43 10.70 -3.69
CA GLN A 39 -17.40 11.76 -3.59
C GLN A 39 -16.96 12.26 -4.97
N PHE A 40 -16.67 11.34 -5.90
CA PHE A 40 -16.35 11.71 -7.28
C PHE A 40 -17.53 12.37 -8.02
N THR A 41 -18.78 12.02 -7.66
CA THR A 41 -19.98 12.66 -8.19
C THR A 41 -20.11 14.10 -7.70
N ALA A 42 -19.83 14.35 -6.42
CA ALA A 42 -19.82 15.70 -5.85
C ALA A 42 -18.79 16.62 -6.53
N LEU A 43 -17.69 16.04 -7.00
CA LEU A 43 -16.64 16.72 -7.77
C LEU A 43 -16.89 16.73 -9.28
N GLN A 44 -18.08 16.32 -9.72
CA GLN A 44 -18.47 16.30 -11.14
C GLN A 44 -17.51 15.51 -12.04
N ALA A 45 -16.83 14.50 -11.49
CA ALA A 45 -15.90 13.67 -12.25
C ALA A 45 -16.63 12.88 -13.34
N PRO A 46 -16.04 12.73 -14.54
CA PRO A 46 -16.65 11.93 -15.59
C PRO A 46 -16.63 10.44 -15.19
N LEU A 47 -17.77 9.75 -15.26
CA LEU A 47 -17.91 8.34 -14.87
C LEU A 47 -17.45 8.04 -13.41
N PRO A 48 -18.09 8.60 -12.37
CA PRO A 48 -17.66 8.44 -10.97
C PRO A 48 -17.51 7.00 -10.49
N ARG A 49 -18.38 6.10 -11.00
CA ARG A 49 -18.35 4.66 -10.71
C ARG A 49 -17.11 3.94 -11.25
N VAL A 50 -16.40 4.52 -12.21
CA VAL A 50 -15.12 4.01 -12.73
C VAL A 50 -13.96 4.59 -11.94
N TRP A 51 -14.01 5.89 -11.61
CA TRP A 51 -12.97 6.52 -10.78
C TRP A 51 -12.81 5.83 -9.44
N ALA A 52 -13.91 5.56 -8.74
CA ALA A 52 -13.86 4.96 -7.40
C ALA A 52 -12.98 3.69 -7.32
N PRO A 53 -13.21 2.62 -8.11
CA PRO A 53 -12.35 1.44 -8.05
C PRO A 53 -10.95 1.71 -8.62
N VAL A 54 -10.81 2.56 -9.64
CA VAL A 54 -9.50 2.83 -10.26
C VAL A 54 -8.57 3.54 -9.28
N THR A 55 -9.01 4.63 -8.63
CA THR A 55 -8.17 5.36 -7.67
C THR A 55 -7.93 4.52 -6.44
N MET A 56 -8.95 3.87 -5.89
CA MET A 56 -8.80 2.98 -4.73
C MET A 56 -7.74 1.90 -4.98
N LEU A 57 -7.81 1.18 -6.10
CA LEU A 57 -6.84 0.13 -6.43
C LEU A 57 -5.46 0.70 -6.71
N THR A 58 -5.38 1.82 -7.42
CA THR A 58 -4.10 2.45 -7.79
C THR A 58 -3.37 2.96 -6.55
N GLU A 59 -4.07 3.66 -5.66
CA GLU A 59 -3.51 4.18 -4.41
C GLU A 59 -3.12 3.03 -3.46
N LEU A 60 -4.01 2.05 -3.27
CA LEU A 60 -3.78 0.94 -2.35
C LEU A 60 -2.65 0.02 -2.82
N VAL A 61 -2.78 -0.52 -4.04
CA VAL A 61 -1.79 -1.46 -4.58
C VAL A 61 -0.52 -0.72 -4.96
N GLY A 62 -0.61 0.43 -5.62
CA GLY A 62 0.56 1.24 -5.97
C GLY A 62 1.33 1.70 -4.75
N GLY A 63 0.65 2.16 -3.69
CA GLY A 63 1.28 2.50 -2.42
C GLY A 63 2.02 1.32 -1.80
N ALA A 64 1.39 0.15 -1.73
CA ALA A 64 2.01 -1.08 -1.21
C ALA A 64 3.24 -1.51 -2.03
N LEU A 65 3.15 -1.48 -3.36
CA LEU A 65 4.26 -1.82 -4.26
C LEU A 65 5.42 -0.84 -4.12
N LEU A 66 5.12 0.45 -3.97
CA LEU A 66 6.14 1.48 -3.78
C LEU A 66 6.87 1.28 -2.44
N ILE A 67 6.15 1.00 -1.36
CA ILE A 67 6.72 0.65 -0.05
C ILE A 67 7.65 -0.56 -0.18
N ALA A 68 7.18 -1.64 -0.81
CA ALA A 68 7.98 -2.84 -1.05
C ALA A 68 9.21 -2.58 -1.93
N GLY A 69 9.20 -1.51 -2.71
CA GLY A 69 10.24 -1.20 -3.69
C GLY A 69 10.20 -2.16 -4.87
N LEU A 70 8.99 -2.50 -5.35
CA LEU A 70 8.78 -3.35 -6.52
C LEU A 70 8.38 -2.48 -7.72
N ALA A 71 9.09 -2.62 -8.84
CA ALA A 71 8.84 -1.89 -10.09
C ALA A 71 8.70 -0.35 -9.88
N VAL A 72 9.52 0.22 -9.00
CA VAL A 72 9.41 1.62 -8.53
C VAL A 72 9.29 2.66 -9.66
N PRO A 73 10.05 2.57 -10.77
CA PRO A 73 9.87 3.47 -11.91
C PRO A 73 8.45 3.47 -12.48
N VAL A 74 7.87 2.29 -12.66
CA VAL A 74 6.53 2.12 -13.25
C VAL A 74 5.46 2.54 -12.25
N VAL A 75 5.58 2.10 -10.99
CA VAL A 75 4.64 2.42 -9.93
C VAL A 75 4.64 3.92 -9.62
N GLY A 76 5.81 4.57 -9.62
CA GLY A 76 5.91 6.02 -9.41
C GLY A 76 5.24 6.82 -10.53
N LEU A 77 5.36 6.41 -11.79
CA LEU A 77 4.64 7.04 -12.91
C LEU A 77 3.12 6.80 -12.82
N LEU A 78 2.70 5.61 -12.41
CA LEU A 78 1.29 5.28 -12.22
C LEU A 78 0.65 6.15 -11.12
N LEU A 79 1.31 6.27 -9.97
CA LEU A 79 0.86 7.10 -8.85
C LEU A 79 0.91 8.60 -9.20
N PHE A 80 1.88 9.04 -10.00
CA PHE A 80 1.88 10.40 -10.53
C PHE A 80 0.68 10.67 -11.45
N ALA A 81 0.37 9.73 -12.36
CA ALA A 81 -0.77 9.87 -13.26
C ALA A 81 -2.10 9.93 -12.49
N GLU A 82 -2.22 9.13 -11.43
CA GLU A 82 -3.37 9.17 -10.52
C GLU A 82 -3.47 10.53 -9.80
N ALA A 83 -2.38 11.01 -9.20
CA ALA A 83 -2.36 12.30 -8.52
C ALA A 83 -2.70 13.46 -9.47
N LEU A 84 -2.17 13.42 -10.69
CA LEU A 84 -2.49 14.40 -11.74
C LEU A 84 -3.96 14.34 -12.13
N ALA A 85 -4.51 13.14 -12.28
CA ALA A 85 -5.92 12.96 -12.61
C ALA A 85 -6.84 13.51 -11.50
N VAL A 86 -6.56 13.19 -10.24
CA VAL A 86 -7.29 13.74 -9.09
C VAL A 86 -7.13 15.25 -9.01
N PHE A 87 -5.93 15.78 -9.26
CA PHE A 87 -5.69 17.23 -9.33
C PHE A 87 -6.57 17.90 -10.38
N VAL A 88 -6.66 17.35 -11.59
CA VAL A 88 -7.51 17.92 -12.66
C VAL A 88 -8.99 17.89 -12.29
N VAL A 89 -9.46 16.83 -11.65
CA VAL A 89 -10.86 16.70 -11.18
C VAL A 89 -11.16 17.70 -10.05
N THR A 90 -10.20 17.95 -9.16
CA THR A 90 -10.38 18.81 -7.97
C THR A 90 -10.06 20.28 -8.20
N ALA A 91 -9.28 20.62 -9.23
CA ALA A 91 -8.89 21.99 -9.54
C ALA A 91 -10.06 22.93 -9.92
N GLY A 92 -11.27 22.39 -10.12
CA GLY A 92 -12.50 23.17 -10.35
C GLY A 92 -13.25 23.58 -9.08
N ASP A 93 -13.02 22.92 -7.93
CA ASP A 93 -13.73 23.16 -6.66
C ASP A 93 -12.87 22.75 -5.45
N SER A 94 -12.15 23.71 -4.87
CA SER A 94 -11.23 23.52 -3.73
C SER A 94 -11.92 23.24 -2.39
N GLY A 95 -13.25 23.11 -2.37
CA GLY A 95 -14.05 22.99 -1.15
C GLY A 95 -14.33 21.56 -0.66
N LEU A 96 -14.03 20.53 -1.46
CA LEU A 96 -14.39 19.14 -1.15
C LEU A 96 -13.17 18.20 -1.28
N PRO A 97 -12.49 17.88 -0.17
CA PRO A 97 -11.36 16.96 -0.22
C PRO A 97 -11.84 15.53 -0.54
N LEU A 98 -11.37 14.99 -1.67
CA LEU A 98 -11.36 13.55 -1.94
C LEU A 98 -10.45 12.89 -0.90
N THR A 99 -11.03 12.36 0.18
CA THR A 99 -10.31 11.65 1.26
C THR A 99 -8.97 12.29 1.62
N GLY A 100 -9.03 13.40 2.38
CA GLY A 100 -7.94 13.78 3.30
C GLY A 100 -6.74 14.56 2.74
N GLY A 101 -6.71 14.94 1.47
CA GLY A 101 -5.61 15.74 0.92
C GLY A 101 -6.05 17.09 0.34
N ASP A 102 -5.47 18.18 0.84
CA ASP A 102 -5.52 19.47 0.16
C ASP A 102 -4.77 19.38 -1.18
N ILE A 103 -5.09 20.29 -2.11
CA ILE A 103 -4.48 20.30 -3.44
C ILE A 103 -2.94 20.37 -3.40
N GLU A 104 -2.40 21.03 -2.36
CA GLU A 104 -0.96 21.13 -2.11
C GLU A 104 -0.33 19.76 -1.84
N LEU A 105 -1.01 18.89 -1.10
CA LEU A 105 -0.53 17.54 -0.81
C LEU A 105 -0.54 16.69 -2.08
N ILE A 106 -1.57 16.80 -2.91
CA ILE A 106 -1.67 16.08 -4.20
C ILE A 106 -0.49 16.46 -5.11
N VAL A 107 -0.20 17.76 -5.23
CA VAL A 107 0.94 18.26 -6.03
C VAL A 107 2.26 17.75 -5.46
N ALA A 108 2.45 17.78 -4.14
CA ALA A 108 3.65 17.27 -3.49
C ALA A 108 3.84 15.77 -3.71
N LEU A 109 2.77 14.97 -3.58
CA LEU A 109 2.78 13.53 -3.85
C LEU A 109 3.09 13.23 -5.31
N GLY A 110 2.49 13.96 -6.25
CA GLY A 110 2.77 13.83 -7.67
C GLY A 110 4.25 14.09 -7.99
N ALA A 111 4.79 15.20 -7.51
CA ALA A 111 6.21 15.55 -7.70
C ALA A 111 7.15 14.50 -7.07
N ALA A 112 6.84 14.05 -5.86
CA ALA A 112 7.63 13.02 -5.17
C ALA A 112 7.56 11.66 -5.90
N SER A 113 6.41 11.33 -6.50
CA SER A 113 6.22 10.10 -7.28
C SER A 113 7.05 10.09 -8.55
N VAL A 114 7.11 11.23 -9.27
CA VAL A 114 8.01 11.39 -10.43
C VAL A 114 9.47 11.29 -10.00
N LEU A 115 9.85 11.92 -8.88
CA LEU A 115 11.21 11.84 -8.36
C LEU A 115 11.60 10.39 -8.04
N LEU A 116 10.73 9.64 -7.37
CA LEU A 116 10.93 8.21 -7.11
C LEU A 116 10.97 7.38 -8.38
N ALA A 117 10.16 7.73 -9.39
CA ALA A 117 10.18 7.04 -10.67
C ALA A 117 11.53 7.17 -11.38
N VAL A 118 12.15 8.36 -11.30
CA VAL A 118 13.47 8.64 -11.92
C VAL A 118 14.63 8.09 -11.08
N THR A 119 14.57 8.23 -9.76
CA THR A 119 15.67 7.81 -8.85
C THR A 119 15.67 6.30 -8.57
N GLY A 120 14.52 5.64 -8.74
CA GLY A 120 14.35 4.19 -8.58
C GLY A 120 14.29 3.72 -7.13
N ALA A 121 14.28 2.38 -6.96
CA ALA A 121 13.99 1.73 -5.68
C ALA A 121 15.12 1.79 -4.63
N GLY A 122 16.35 2.09 -5.04
CA GLY A 122 17.55 1.92 -4.21
C GLY A 122 17.84 0.45 -3.88
N ARG A 123 18.91 0.20 -3.11
CA ARG A 123 19.38 -1.18 -2.80
C ARG A 123 18.53 -1.90 -1.74
N ILE A 124 17.81 -1.15 -0.91
CA ILE A 124 16.90 -1.71 0.11
C ILE A 124 15.51 -1.85 -0.52
N SER A 125 15.38 -2.74 -1.50
CA SER A 125 14.15 -2.94 -2.25
C SER A 125 13.95 -4.40 -2.64
N ALA A 126 12.70 -4.82 -2.82
CA ALA A 126 12.37 -6.15 -3.33
C ALA A 126 12.99 -6.38 -4.72
N ASP A 127 12.97 -5.37 -5.61
CA ASP A 127 13.63 -5.41 -6.92
C ASP A 127 15.09 -5.85 -6.80
N HIS A 128 15.85 -5.23 -5.89
CA HIS A 128 17.27 -5.53 -5.71
C HIS A 128 17.50 -6.94 -5.14
N MET A 129 16.62 -7.42 -4.25
CA MET A 129 16.70 -8.78 -3.70
C MET A 129 16.44 -9.85 -4.78
N VAL A 130 15.49 -9.61 -5.68
CA VAL A 130 15.21 -10.51 -6.81
C VAL A 130 16.39 -10.56 -7.77
N VAL A 131 17.00 -9.42 -8.09
CA VAL A 131 18.17 -9.36 -8.99
C VAL A 131 19.38 -10.11 -8.39
N ILE A 132 19.64 -9.97 -7.08
CA ILE A 132 20.72 -10.73 -6.42
C ILE A 132 20.47 -12.23 -6.53
N LYS A 133 19.27 -12.70 -6.16
CA LYS A 133 18.95 -14.13 -6.19
C LYS A 133 19.04 -14.73 -7.61
N ARG A 134 18.64 -13.99 -8.64
CA ARG A 134 18.80 -14.44 -10.04
C ARG A 134 20.26 -14.61 -10.43
N ARG A 135 21.13 -13.64 -10.08
CA ARG A 135 22.57 -13.74 -10.33
C ARG A 135 23.24 -14.88 -9.58
N GLU A 136 22.83 -15.13 -8.33
CA GLU A 136 23.32 -16.27 -7.55
C GLU A 136 22.91 -17.60 -8.18
N ALA A 137 21.68 -17.72 -8.68
CA ALA A 137 21.19 -18.91 -9.37
C ALA A 137 21.91 -19.14 -10.71
N GLU A 138 22.15 -18.09 -11.49
CA GLU A 138 22.91 -18.15 -12.75
C GLU A 138 24.36 -18.60 -12.49
N ALA A 139 25.03 -18.01 -11.50
CA ALA A 139 26.40 -18.40 -11.13
C ALA A 139 26.48 -19.86 -10.65
N ALA A 140 25.52 -20.30 -9.81
CA ALA A 140 25.46 -21.70 -9.38
C ALA A 140 25.24 -22.67 -10.55
N GLY A 141 24.47 -22.27 -11.56
CA GLY A 141 24.29 -23.03 -12.80
C GLY A 141 25.58 -23.17 -13.61
N GLU A 142 26.38 -22.09 -13.69
CA GLU A 142 27.66 -22.11 -14.41
C GLU A 142 28.71 -22.98 -13.70
N PHE A 143 28.81 -22.91 -12.36
CA PHE A 143 29.68 -23.81 -11.60
C PHE A 143 29.27 -25.29 -11.72
N ALA A 144 27.97 -25.57 -11.80
CA ALA A 144 27.49 -26.93 -12.00
C ALA A 144 27.84 -27.45 -13.40
N ALA A 145 27.71 -26.60 -14.43
CA ALA A 145 28.08 -26.95 -15.80
C ALA A 145 29.59 -27.18 -15.95
N ASP A 146 30.43 -26.36 -15.33
CA ASP A 146 31.89 -26.53 -15.32
C ASP A 146 32.30 -27.84 -14.61
N ALA A 147 31.67 -28.15 -13.47
CA ALA A 147 31.93 -29.41 -12.75
C ALA A 147 31.51 -30.65 -13.56
N GLU A 148 30.40 -30.57 -14.29
CA GLU A 148 29.96 -31.61 -15.21
C GLU A 148 30.94 -31.79 -16.38
N ALA A 149 31.42 -30.68 -16.97
CA ALA A 149 32.41 -30.71 -18.04
C ALA A 149 33.73 -31.36 -17.58
N ASP A 150 34.21 -31.02 -16.39
CA ASP A 150 35.41 -31.62 -15.79
C ASP A 150 35.24 -33.13 -15.53
N ALA A 151 34.05 -33.55 -15.07
CA ALA A 151 33.73 -34.96 -14.86
C ALA A 151 33.73 -35.75 -16.18
N VAL A 152 33.17 -35.17 -17.25
CA VAL A 152 33.19 -35.78 -18.59
C VAL A 152 34.61 -35.87 -19.13
N ILE A 153 35.42 -34.81 -18.99
CA ILE A 153 36.83 -34.82 -19.41
C ILE A 153 37.63 -35.87 -18.63
N ALA A 154 37.37 -36.02 -17.33
CA ALA A 154 38.00 -37.05 -16.51
C ALA A 154 37.61 -38.46 -16.94
N ALA A 155 36.34 -38.68 -17.30
CA ALA A 155 35.86 -39.98 -17.80
C ALA A 155 36.43 -40.34 -19.18
N LEU A 156 36.71 -39.35 -20.02
CA LEU A 156 37.33 -39.53 -21.34
C LEU A 156 38.87 -39.65 -21.28
N ARG A 157 39.49 -39.45 -20.11
CA ARG A 157 40.94 -39.55 -19.93
C ARG A 157 41.35 -41.03 -19.92
N PRO A 158 42.27 -41.48 -20.79
CA PRO A 158 42.77 -42.85 -20.76
C PRO A 158 43.53 -43.13 -19.45
N PRO A 159 43.48 -44.37 -18.93
CA PRO A 159 44.16 -44.73 -17.68
C PRO A 159 45.66 -44.51 -17.81
N ARG A 160 46.27 -43.90 -16.77
CA ARG A 160 47.73 -43.69 -16.74
C ARG A 160 48.44 -45.05 -16.71
N PRO A 161 49.49 -45.26 -17.51
CA PRO A 161 50.34 -46.44 -17.36
C PRO A 161 50.99 -46.42 -15.97
N GLY A 162 50.52 -47.27 -15.06
CA GLY A 162 51.13 -47.50 -13.73
C GLY A 162 50.25 -47.38 -12.50
N GLU A 163 48.96 -47.02 -12.58
CA GLU A 163 48.06 -47.09 -11.42
C GLU A 163 47.51 -48.52 -11.24
N PRO A 164 47.61 -49.15 -10.04
CA PRO A 164 47.07 -50.48 -9.80
C PRO A 164 45.55 -50.47 -9.95
N GLY A 165 45.04 -51.38 -10.79
CA GLY A 165 43.63 -51.40 -11.18
C GLY A 165 42.68 -51.55 -10.00
N ALA A 166 41.81 -50.57 -9.82
CA ALA A 166 40.55 -50.73 -9.08
C ALA A 166 39.57 -51.54 -9.94
N GLY A 167 39.88 -52.81 -10.15
CA GLY A 167 38.94 -53.80 -10.61
C GLY A 167 38.30 -54.46 -9.40
N GLU A 168 37.18 -53.92 -8.91
CA GLU A 168 36.25 -54.75 -8.14
C GLU A 168 34.81 -54.22 -8.27
N SER A 169 34.07 -54.86 -9.18
CA SER A 169 32.62 -54.79 -9.24
C SER A 169 32.05 -55.60 -8.06
N PRO A 170 31.14 -55.07 -7.22
CA PRO A 170 30.60 -55.86 -6.12
C PRO A 170 29.68 -56.95 -6.67
N ALA A 171 30.13 -58.19 -6.54
CA ALA A 171 29.38 -59.39 -6.86
C ALA A 171 28.09 -59.48 -6.03
N ARG A 172 26.96 -59.66 -6.72
CA ARG A 172 25.66 -60.04 -6.15
C ARG A 172 25.71 -61.52 -5.75
N PRO A 173 25.41 -61.93 -4.50
CA PRO A 173 25.20 -63.33 -4.18
C PRO A 173 23.76 -63.73 -4.51
N ALA A 174 23.61 -64.85 -5.21
CA ALA A 174 22.34 -65.56 -5.41
C ALA A 174 22.33 -66.84 -4.55
N THR A 175 21.18 -67.19 -3.95
CA THR A 175 20.60 -68.55 -3.73
C THR A 175 19.39 -68.49 -2.76
N PRO A 176 18.59 -69.56 -2.53
CA PRO A 176 17.55 -70.13 -3.40
C PRO A 176 16.15 -70.19 -2.69
N GLY A 177 15.05 -70.47 -3.41
CA GLY A 177 13.74 -70.83 -2.79
C GLY A 177 13.54 -72.35 -2.69
N PRO A 178 12.33 -72.91 -2.39
CA PRO A 178 11.18 -72.43 -1.62
C PRO A 178 10.71 -73.45 -0.53
N VAL A 179 9.88 -73.07 0.46
CA VAL A 179 8.87 -73.98 1.08
C VAL A 179 7.76 -73.21 1.81
N SER A 180 6.56 -73.76 1.67
CA SER A 180 5.23 -73.27 2.04
C SER A 180 4.93 -73.22 3.54
N GLY A 181 3.97 -72.37 3.94
CA GLY A 181 3.29 -72.43 5.23
C GLY A 181 2.18 -71.37 5.36
N GLU A 182 0.93 -71.82 5.37
CA GLU A 182 -0.33 -71.06 5.48
C GLU A 182 -0.44 -70.14 6.70
N ARG A 183 -1.07 -68.96 6.54
CA ARG A 183 -2.45 -68.66 7.00
C ARG A 183 -2.85 -67.20 6.74
N GLN A 184 -4.11 -67.05 6.36
CA GLN A 184 -4.86 -65.81 6.09
C GLN A 184 -5.74 -65.46 7.32
N PRO A 185 -6.66 -64.47 7.28
CA PRO A 185 -6.52 -63.07 7.71
C PRO A 185 -7.51 -62.66 8.83
N ALA A 186 -7.38 -61.44 9.38
CA ALA A 186 -8.45 -60.67 10.07
C ALA A 186 -7.82 -59.33 10.54
N SER A 187 -8.45 -58.16 10.64
CA SER A 187 -9.73 -57.58 10.20
C SER A 187 -9.70 -56.09 10.64
N ALA A 188 -10.21 -55.19 9.79
CA ALA A 188 -10.96 -53.92 9.99
C ALA A 188 -11.19 -53.38 11.45
N PRO A 189 -11.46 -52.05 11.67
CA PRO A 189 -12.34 -51.29 10.79
C PRO A 189 -12.10 -49.79 10.54
N SER A 190 -12.49 -49.42 9.33
CA SER A 190 -13.12 -48.15 8.96
C SER A 190 -14.53 -48.03 9.57
N THR A 191 -14.89 -46.87 10.11
CA THR A 191 -16.28 -46.50 10.38
C THR A 191 -16.74 -45.46 9.38
N GLY A 192 -17.81 -45.79 8.65
CA GLY A 192 -18.50 -44.90 7.74
C GLY A 192 -19.59 -44.05 8.41
N SER A 193 -19.92 -42.93 7.75
CA SER A 193 -21.24 -42.28 7.73
C SER A 193 -22.38 -43.30 7.47
N PRO A 194 -23.69 -43.06 7.74
CA PRO A 194 -24.42 -41.87 7.25
C PRO A 194 -25.66 -41.41 8.07
N GLY A 195 -26.29 -40.30 7.67
CA GLY A 195 -27.70 -40.05 8.03
C GLY A 195 -28.17 -38.60 7.90
N SER A 196 -28.75 -38.25 6.77
CA SER A 196 -29.90 -37.31 6.70
C SER A 196 -31.08 -38.11 6.15
N PRO A 197 -32.31 -37.88 6.63
CA PRO A 197 -33.25 -37.16 5.78
C PRO A 197 -34.30 -36.27 6.50
N GLU A 198 -34.63 -35.17 5.82
CA GLU A 198 -35.94 -34.49 5.64
C GLU A 198 -36.78 -33.78 6.77
N PRO A 199 -37.63 -32.78 6.36
CA PRO A 199 -38.38 -31.80 7.19
C PRO A 199 -39.89 -32.16 7.31
N PRO A 200 -40.87 -31.23 7.44
CA PRO A 200 -41.17 -30.12 8.40
C PRO A 200 -42.40 -30.49 9.29
N PRO A 201 -43.15 -29.55 9.94
CA PRO A 201 -44.25 -28.90 9.21
C PRO A 201 -44.50 -27.41 9.55
N ALA A 202 -45.27 -26.79 8.65
CA ALA A 202 -45.80 -25.43 8.72
C ALA A 202 -47.00 -25.27 9.66
N GLY A 203 -47.29 -24.03 10.05
CA GLY A 203 -48.56 -23.59 10.65
C GLY A 203 -48.33 -22.59 11.79
N GLY A 204 -48.89 -21.38 11.81
CA GLY A 204 -49.95 -20.82 10.99
C GLY A 204 -50.06 -19.30 11.17
N ALA A 205 -50.94 -18.73 10.35
CA ALA A 205 -51.29 -17.33 10.26
C ALA A 205 -52.12 -16.83 11.46
N SER A 206 -52.03 -15.53 11.76
CA SER A 206 -53.15 -14.58 11.94
C SER A 206 -52.57 -13.22 12.38
N ALA A 207 -52.67 -12.17 11.57
CA ALA A 207 -53.79 -11.21 11.55
C ALA A 207 -53.72 -10.14 12.66
N GLY A 208 -53.38 -8.91 12.22
CA GLY A 208 -54.29 -7.77 12.40
C GLY A 208 -54.22 -6.95 13.69
N PRO A 209 -54.89 -5.79 13.70
CA PRO A 209 -54.29 -4.49 14.02
C PRO A 209 -54.95 -3.80 15.22
N THR A 210 -54.36 -2.72 15.74
CA THR A 210 -54.95 -1.54 16.44
C THR A 210 -53.91 -0.90 17.36
N ALA A 211 -53.95 0.35 17.81
CA ALA A 211 -54.45 1.64 17.34
C ALA A 211 -54.20 2.61 18.53
N ALA A 212 -53.88 3.87 18.19
CA ALA A 212 -54.31 5.10 18.87
C ALA A 212 -53.86 5.45 20.31
N GLY A 213 -53.63 6.76 20.50
CA GLY A 213 -53.44 7.44 21.79
C GLY A 213 -52.43 8.61 21.74
N THR A 214 -52.64 9.67 20.93
CA THR A 214 -53.26 10.96 21.32
C THR A 214 -52.33 11.82 22.21
N ALA A 215 -51.62 12.84 21.69
CA ALA A 215 -52.01 14.24 21.40
C ALA A 215 -51.87 15.22 22.60
N ALA A 216 -51.70 16.51 22.24
CA ALA A 216 -51.60 17.75 23.04
C ALA A 216 -50.17 18.12 23.53
N GLU A 217 -49.64 19.34 23.44
CA GLU A 217 -50.07 20.64 22.88
C GLU A 217 -48.82 21.56 22.86
N ARG A 218 -48.67 22.43 21.85
CA ARG A 218 -47.87 23.69 21.90
C ARG A 218 -48.83 24.82 22.35
N PRO A 219 -48.44 26.06 22.77
CA PRO A 219 -47.29 26.86 22.30
C PRO A 219 -46.67 27.89 23.29
N GLY A 220 -45.71 28.68 22.80
CA GLY A 220 -45.14 29.89 23.45
C GLY A 220 -43.61 29.90 23.37
N GLU A 221 -42.97 30.39 22.31
CA GLU A 221 -42.68 31.80 21.96
C GLU A 221 -41.39 32.34 22.62
N GLU A 222 -40.62 33.08 21.81
CA GLU A 222 -39.41 33.88 22.11
C GLU A 222 -38.01 33.23 22.01
N ALA A 223 -37.30 33.67 20.97
CA ALA A 223 -35.84 33.80 20.88
C ALA A 223 -35.54 35.29 20.57
N PRO A 224 -34.28 35.78 20.53
CA PRO A 224 -33.00 35.23 21.00
C PRO A 224 -32.19 36.24 21.87
N ALA A 225 -31.17 35.77 22.59
CA ALA A 225 -30.14 36.67 23.12
C ALA A 225 -28.74 36.06 23.08
N THR A 226 -27.92 36.72 22.27
CA THR A 226 -26.48 36.68 22.08
C THR A 226 -25.72 36.72 23.42
N THR A 227 -24.71 35.86 23.61
CA THR A 227 -23.68 36.09 24.64
C THR A 227 -22.30 35.74 24.08
N THR A 228 -21.63 36.77 23.60
CA THR A 228 -20.18 36.83 23.35
C THR A 228 -19.42 36.82 24.67
N VAL A 229 -18.57 35.82 24.89
CA VAL A 229 -17.54 35.84 25.95
C VAL A 229 -16.18 36.08 25.30
N ARG A 230 -15.66 37.31 25.45
CA ARG A 230 -14.25 37.64 25.21
C ARG A 230 -13.41 37.16 26.40
N LYS A 231 -12.27 36.51 26.15
CA LYS A 231 -11.21 36.31 27.15
C LYS A 231 -9.85 36.71 26.58
N ALA A 232 -9.10 37.38 27.43
CA ALA A 232 -8.06 38.36 27.16
C ALA A 232 -6.69 37.80 26.72
N THR A 233 -5.99 38.60 25.92
CA THR A 233 -4.57 38.50 25.56
C THR A 233 -3.70 39.21 26.62
N PRO A 234 -2.53 38.66 27.04
CA PRO A 234 -1.70 39.31 28.03
C PRO A 234 -0.82 40.42 27.43
N ARG A 235 -0.82 41.56 28.12
CA ARG A 235 -0.20 42.84 27.75
C ARG A 235 1.30 42.82 28.13
N GLN A 236 2.18 42.95 27.15
CA GLN A 236 3.63 43.08 27.38
C GLN A 236 3.98 44.47 27.97
N ARG A 237 4.89 44.42 28.94
CA ARG A 237 5.36 45.49 29.81
C ARG A 237 6.29 46.44 29.03
N ARG A 238 5.88 47.70 28.86
CA ARG A 238 6.72 48.80 28.35
C ARG A 238 7.87 49.07 29.32
N THR A 239 9.10 49.00 28.84
CA THR A 239 10.25 49.72 29.42
C THR A 239 10.61 50.89 28.54
N ARG A 240 10.61 52.05 29.18
CA ARG A 240 10.96 53.40 28.73
C ARG A 240 12.38 53.47 28.18
N ARG A 241 12.56 54.09 27.02
CA ARG A 241 13.78 54.83 26.66
C ARG A 241 13.39 55.98 25.74
N GLU A 242 13.49 57.17 26.31
CA GLU A 242 13.50 58.46 25.60
C GLU A 242 14.84 58.55 24.87
N ASP A 243 14.82 58.89 23.58
CA ASP A 243 15.94 59.48 22.84
C ASP A 243 15.32 60.22 21.64
N ASP A 244 15.03 61.49 21.91
CA ASP A 244 15.40 62.68 21.15
C ASP A 244 14.99 62.92 19.67
N THR A 245 14.72 64.21 19.45
CA THR A 245 14.73 64.98 18.20
C THR A 245 13.50 64.90 17.27
N THR A 246 12.58 65.84 17.52
CA THR A 246 11.67 66.40 16.51
C THR A 246 12.31 67.66 15.91
N ALA A 247 11.98 67.92 14.64
CA ALA A 247 12.04 69.20 13.91
C ALA A 247 13.23 69.42 12.96
N GLU A 248 12.91 69.48 11.66
CA GLU A 248 12.97 70.69 10.82
C GLU A 248 12.35 70.36 9.45
N SER A 249 11.09 70.75 9.22
CA SER A 249 10.69 71.98 8.52
C SER A 249 11.12 72.02 7.04
N ARG A 250 10.19 71.65 6.15
CA ARG A 250 10.31 71.82 4.70
C ARG A 250 9.57 73.09 4.27
N ALA A 251 10.36 74.03 3.77
CA ALA A 251 10.08 74.97 2.69
C ALA A 251 8.92 75.98 2.84
N GLU A 252 9.29 77.10 3.45
CA GLU A 252 9.12 78.48 2.98
C GLU A 252 8.87 78.68 1.46
N ALA A 253 7.85 79.48 1.13
CA ALA A 253 7.91 80.55 0.11
C ALA A 253 6.77 81.58 0.30
N PRO A 254 7.01 82.90 0.13
CA PRO A 254 6.14 83.99 0.60
C PRO A 254 5.27 84.64 -0.50
N PRO A 255 4.32 85.55 -0.15
CA PRO A 255 3.83 86.56 -1.09
C PRO A 255 4.40 87.97 -0.83
N ALA A 256 4.86 88.56 -1.93
CA ALA A 256 5.21 89.95 -2.24
C ALA A 256 4.90 91.09 -1.23
N ARG A 257 5.92 91.91 -0.96
CA ARG A 257 6.11 93.25 -1.57
C ARG A 257 7.45 93.87 -1.17
#